data_AF-A0A246B9H9-F1
#
_entry.id   AF-A0A246B9H9-F1
#
_cell.length_a   1.000
_cell.length_b   1.000
_cell.length_c   1.000
_cell.angle_alpha   90.00
_cell.angle_beta   90.00
_cell.angle_gamma   90.00
#
_symmetry.space_group_name_H-M   'P 1'
#
loop_
_entity.id
_entity.type
_entity.pdbx_description
1 polymer ?
#
loop_
_entity_poly.entity_id
_entity_poly.type
_entity_poly.pdbx_seq_one_letter_code
_entity_poly.pdbx_strand_id
1 'polypeptide(L)'
;YQKQTKRKKFRTRAAIEPIIGHLKTDFRLAKNYFMGETGPQINALLAATAWNMKKMMELLKQKIIFLFYKIQIMLFSNPVFKYKLNSGFC
;
A
#
# COMPACT_ATOMS: atom_id res chain seq x y z
N TYR A 1 -23.33 29.20 -14.47
CA TYR A 1 -23.31 28.55 -13.14
C TYR A 1 -23.55 27.03 -13.18
N GLN A 2 -24.72 26.53 -13.62
CA GLN A 2 -25.07 25.09 -13.60
C GLN A 2 -24.12 24.16 -14.41
N LYS A 3 -23.54 24.64 -15.51
CA LYS A 3 -22.55 23.88 -16.31
C LYS A 3 -21.26 23.62 -15.53
N GLN A 4 -20.82 24.59 -14.73
CA GLN A 4 -19.59 24.50 -13.96
C GLN A 4 -19.74 23.56 -12.75
N THR A 5 -20.89 23.60 -12.09
CA THR A 5 -21.21 22.65 -11.00
C THR A 5 -21.28 21.21 -11.50
N LYS A 6 -21.90 20.96 -12.67
CA LYS A 6 -21.88 19.64 -13.33
C LYS A 6 -20.46 19.19 -13.66
N ARG A 7 -19.64 20.05 -14.26
CA ARG A 7 -18.23 19.76 -14.58
C ARG A 7 -17.41 19.39 -13.34
N LYS A 8 -17.65 20.04 -12.20
CA LYS A 8 -16.96 19.71 -10.93
C LYS A 8 -17.30 18.28 -10.48
N LYS A 9 -18.57 17.89 -10.51
CA LYS A 9 -19.02 16.53 -10.14
C LYS A 9 -18.45 15.43 -11.06
N PHE A 10 -18.34 15.70 -12.36
CA PHE A 10 -17.75 14.73 -13.29
C PHE A 10 -16.25 14.56 -13.07
N ARG A 11 -15.50 15.64 -12.80
CA ARG A 11 -14.07 15.54 -12.49
C ARG A 11 -13.81 14.72 -11.22
N THR A 12 -14.63 14.91 -10.18
CA THR A 12 -14.50 14.11 -8.95
C THR A 12 -14.78 12.63 -9.18
N ARG A 13 -15.73 12.29 -10.07
CA ARG A 13 -16.00 10.89 -10.45
C ARG A 13 -14.86 10.29 -11.28
N ALA A 14 -14.38 11.02 -12.28
CA ALA A 14 -13.26 10.59 -13.11
C ALA A 14 -11.98 10.33 -12.28
N ALA A 15 -11.79 11.02 -11.16
CA ALA A 15 -10.67 10.76 -10.25
C ALA A 15 -10.79 9.43 -9.47
N ILE A 16 -12.00 8.95 -9.18
CA ILE A 16 -12.22 7.73 -8.39
C ILE A 16 -12.47 6.48 -9.27
N GLU A 17 -12.95 6.67 -10.50
CA GLU A 17 -13.23 5.59 -11.45
C GLU A 17 -12.04 4.62 -11.67
N PRO A 18 -10.79 5.10 -11.81
CA PRO A 18 -9.63 4.20 -11.92
C PRO A 18 -9.45 3.29 -10.70
N ILE A 19 -9.64 3.84 -9.49
CA ILE A 19 -9.53 3.08 -8.23
C ILE A 19 -10.62 2.02 -8.15
N ILE A 20 -11.86 2.37 -8.52
CA ILE A 20 -12.97 1.41 -8.60
C ILE A 20 -12.69 0.33 -9.65
N GLY A 21 -12.08 0.69 -10.77
CA GLY A 21 -11.62 -0.26 -11.80
C GLY A 21 -10.63 -1.28 -11.23
N HIS A 22 -9.58 -0.82 -10.55
CA HIS A 22 -8.61 -1.69 -9.88
C HIS A 22 -9.25 -2.56 -8.79
N LEU A 23 -10.17 -2.01 -7.99
CA LEU A 23 -10.89 -2.79 -6.99
C LEU A 23 -11.71 -3.93 -7.63
N LYS A 24 -12.34 -3.66 -8.79
CA LYS A 24 -13.11 -4.65 -9.55
C LYS A 24 -12.24 -5.79 -10.06
N THR A 25 -11.08 -5.49 -10.65
CA THR A 25 -10.19 -6.50 -11.25
C THR A 25 -9.33 -7.21 -10.21
N ASP A 26 -8.67 -6.45 -9.33
CA ASP A 26 -7.57 -6.95 -8.51
C ASP A 26 -8.06 -7.42 -7.13
N PHE A 27 -9.15 -6.84 -6.64
CA PHE A 27 -9.72 -7.11 -5.30
C PHE A 27 -11.10 -7.76 -5.36
N ARG A 28 -11.44 -8.34 -6.52
CA ARG A 28 -12.66 -9.14 -6.75
C ARG A 28 -13.97 -8.39 -6.45
N LEU A 29 -13.97 -7.05 -6.44
CA LEU A 29 -15.20 -6.27 -6.25
C LEU A 29 -16.24 -6.56 -7.36
N ALA A 30 -15.80 -6.98 -8.55
CA ALA A 30 -16.69 -7.33 -9.65
C ALA A 30 -17.50 -8.62 -9.43
N LYS A 31 -17.06 -9.52 -8.54
CA LYS A 31 -17.72 -10.80 -8.27
C LYS A 31 -18.14 -10.84 -6.81
N ASN A 32 -19.45 -10.77 -6.56
CA ASN A 32 -19.99 -10.94 -5.22
C ASN A 32 -20.24 -12.43 -4.94
N TYR A 33 -19.66 -12.95 -3.86
CA TYR A 33 -19.86 -14.32 -3.39
C TYR A 33 -20.83 -14.42 -2.20
N PHE A 34 -21.27 -13.28 -1.66
CA PHE A 34 -22.21 -13.23 -0.54
C PHE A 34 -23.65 -13.25 -1.04
N MET A 35 -24.49 -14.04 -0.39
CA MET A 35 -25.93 -14.12 -0.65
C MET A 35 -26.70 -13.02 0.08
N GLY A 36 -27.88 -12.67 -0.45
CA GLY A 36 -28.78 -11.66 0.14
C GLY A 36 -28.51 -10.22 -0.32
N GLU A 37 -29.42 -9.32 0.02
CA GLU A 37 -29.40 -7.91 -0.41
C GLU A 37 -28.20 -7.12 0.14
N THR A 38 -27.67 -7.53 1.30
CA THR A 38 -26.51 -6.90 1.96
C THR A 38 -25.18 -7.37 1.39
N GLY A 39 -25.16 -8.48 0.64
CA GLY A 39 -23.94 -9.09 0.10
C GLY A 39 -23.05 -8.13 -0.72
N PRO A 40 -23.61 -7.34 -1.65
CA PRO A 40 -22.83 -6.36 -2.42
C PRO A 40 -22.13 -5.31 -1.55
N GLN A 41 -22.78 -4.85 -0.48
CA GLN A 41 -22.21 -3.88 0.46
C GLN A 41 -21.04 -4.49 1.23
N ILE A 42 -21.20 -5.73 1.71
CA ILE A 42 -20.14 -6.48 2.41
C ILE A 42 -18.95 -6.71 1.48
N ASN A 43 -19.19 -7.15 0.24
CA ASN A 43 -18.12 -7.34 -0.75
C ASN A 43 -17.35 -6.04 -1.03
N ALA A 44 -18.07 -4.91 -1.14
CA ALA A 44 -17.47 -3.59 -1.33
C ALA A 44 -16.56 -3.18 -0.15
N LEU A 45 -17.02 -3.39 1.08
CA LEU A 45 -16.23 -3.08 2.28
C LEU A 45 -14.98 -3.98 2.39
N LEU A 46 -15.11 -5.26 2.08
CA LEU A 46 -13.97 -6.19 2.11
C LEU A 46 -12.95 -5.88 1.01
N ALA A 47 -13.38 -5.59 -0.22
CA ALA A 47 -12.48 -5.21 -1.30
C ALA A 47 -11.72 -3.92 -0.97
N ALA A 48 -12.41 -2.91 -0.42
CA ALA A 48 -11.78 -1.67 0.04
C ALA A 48 -10.78 -1.92 1.19
N THR A 49 -11.14 -2.76 2.16
CA THR A 49 -10.26 -3.16 3.26
C THR A 49 -9.00 -3.84 2.74
N ALA A 50 -9.13 -4.78 1.81
CA ALA A 50 -8.01 -5.48 1.20
C ALA A 50 -7.06 -4.53 0.44
N TRP A 51 -7.59 -3.53 -0.26
CA TRP A 51 -6.79 -2.47 -0.89
C TRP A 51 -5.97 -1.69 0.14
N ASN A 52 -6.61 -1.27 1.23
CA ASN A 52 -5.95 -0.53 2.31
C ASN A 52 -4.86 -1.36 2.99
N MET A 53 -5.14 -2.63 3.27
CA MET A 53 -4.16 -3.56 3.83
C MET A 53 -2.97 -3.77 2.88
N LYS A 54 -3.18 -3.89 1.56
CA LYS A 54 -2.09 -3.99 0.58
C LYS A 54 -1.16 -2.78 0.62
N LYS A 55 -1.73 -1.57 0.72
CA LYS A 55 -0.92 -0.34 0.85
C LYS A 55 -0.13 -0.31 2.16
N MET A 56 -0.76 -0.72 3.26
CA MET A 56 -0.07 -0.83 4.55
C MET A 56 1.08 -1.84 4.49
N MET A 57 0.87 -3.01 3.88
CA MET A 57 1.92 -4.02 3.72
C MET A 57 3.10 -3.51 2.90
N GLU A 58 2.85 -2.78 1.81
CA GLU A 58 3.93 -2.18 1.03
C GLU A 58 4.74 -1.17 1.85
N LEU A 59 4.07 -0.31 2.62
CA LEU A 59 4.76 0.63 3.52
C LEU A 59 5.59 -0.09 4.59
N LEU A 60 5.05 -1.17 5.18
CA LEU A 60 5.78 -1.97 6.17
C LEU A 60 7.00 -2.66 5.55
N LYS A 61 6.86 -3.21 4.35
CA LYS A 61 7.98 -3.81 3.60
C LYS A 61 9.11 -2.80 3.40
N GLN A 62 8.79 -1.59 2.96
CA GLN A 62 9.81 -0.53 2.77
C GLN A 62 10.48 -0.15 4.10
N LYS A 63 9.70 -0.05 5.19
CA LYS A 63 10.25 0.24 6.53
C LYS A 63 11.19 -0.86 7.03
N ILE A 64 10.85 -2.13 6.80
CA ILE A 64 11.68 -3.27 7.20
C ILE A 64 13.00 -3.26 6.43
N ILE A 65 12.95 -3.04 5.10
CA ILE A 65 14.14 -2.93 4.26
C ILE A 65 15.04 -1.78 4.74
N PHE A 66 14.46 -0.61 4.98
CA PHE A 66 15.19 0.54 5.51
C PHE A 66 15.83 0.25 6.88
N LEU A 67 15.09 -0.40 7.77
CA LEU A 67 15.60 -0.81 9.09
C LEU A 67 16.79 -1.77 8.93
N PHE A 68 16.70 -2.73 8.03
CA PHE A 68 17.78 -3.68 7.75
C PHE A 68 19.05 -2.95 7.28
N TYR A 69 18.94 -2.05 6.29
CA TYR A 69 20.09 -1.24 5.84
C TYR A 69 20.69 -0.39 6.96
N LYS A 70 19.84 0.21 7.81
CA LYS A 70 20.32 1.02 8.95
C LYS A 70 21.11 0.18 9.95
N ILE A 71 20.65 -1.05 10.25
CA ILE A 71 21.36 -1.97 11.14
C ILE A 71 22.70 -2.37 10.53
N GLN A 72 22.74 -2.71 9.23
CA GLN A 72 23.99 -3.03 8.54
C GLN A 72 25.00 -1.88 8.63
N ILE A 73 24.58 -0.66 8.31
CA ILE A 73 25.45 0.53 8.40
C ILE A 73 25.95 0.74 9.83
N MET A 74 25.08 0.60 10.84
CA MET A 74 25.48 0.73 12.25
C MET A 74 26.55 -0.29 12.64
N LEU A 75 26.40 -1.55 12.21
CA LEU A 75 27.35 -2.63 12.50
C LEU A 75 28.72 -2.37 11.85
N PHE A 76 28.74 -2.00 10.56
CA PHE A 76 29.99 -1.72 9.83
C PHE A 76 30.64 -0.38 10.19
N SER A 77 29.87 0.59 10.67
CA SER A 77 30.38 1.89 11.14
C SER A 77 30.87 1.86 12.59
N ASN A 78 30.66 0.74 13.30
CA ASN A 78 31.05 0.61 14.70
C ASN A 78 32.59 0.56 14.80
N PRO A 79 33.24 1.52 15.51
CA PRO A 79 34.69 1.60 15.55
C PRO A 79 35.34 0.32 16.08
N VAL A 80 34.73 -0.36 17.05
CA VAL A 80 35.22 -1.63 17.60
C VAL A 80 35.32 -2.72 16.53
N PHE A 81 34.34 -2.79 15.62
CA PHE A 81 34.33 -3.75 14.52
C PHE A 81 35.34 -3.37 13.44
N LYS A 82 35.49 -2.07 13.17
CA LYS A 82 36.49 -1.51 12.24
C LYS A 82 37.93 -1.77 12.72
N TYR A 83 38.20 -1.59 14.02
CA TYR A 83 39.52 -1.89 14.60
C TYR A 83 39.82 -3.39 14.58
N LYS A 84 38.83 -4.25 14.84
CA LYS A 84 39.00 -5.71 14.82
C LYS A 84 39.27 -6.28 13.42
N LEU A 85 38.67 -5.71 12.38
CA LEU A 85 38.97 -6.04 10.99
C LEU A 85 40.39 -5.61 10.61
N ASN A 86 40.83 -4.42 11.02
CA ASN A 86 42.19 -3.93 10.73
C ASN A 86 43.28 -4.68 11.50
N SER A 87 43.01 -5.20 12.70
CA SER A 87 43.97 -5.98 13.48
C SER A 87 44.11 -7.44 13.05
N GLY A 88 43.20 -7.96 12.22
CA GLY A 88 43.23 -9.33 11.70
C GLY A 88 43.91 -9.48 10.33
N PHE A 89 44.46 -8.38 9.79
CA PHE A 89 45.18 -8.31 8.51
C PHE A 89 46.71 -8.22 8.67
N CYS A 90 47.24 -8.72 9.80
CA CYS A 90 48.67 -9.01 9.96
C CYS A 90 48.99 -10.43 9.53
#